data_AF-A0A2V7MFT1-F1
#
_entry.id   AF-A0A2V7MFT1-F1
#
_cell.length_a   1.000
_cell.length_b   1.000
_cell.length_c   1.000
_cell.angle_alpha   90.00
_cell.angle_beta   90.00
_cell.angle_gamma   90.00
#
_symmetry.space_group_name_H-M   'P 1'
#
loop_
_entity.id
_entity.type
_entity.pdbx_description
1 polymer ?
#
loop_
_entity_poly.entity_id
_entity_poly.type
_entity_poly.pdbx_seq_one_letter_code
_entity_poly.pdbx_strand_id
1 'polypeptide(L)' 'MAISLNLPPEAERRLAEVAKRLNVPLNDLAAAAVRDLVAQPAQDFEAVAKRVLEKNRELYRRLA' A
#
# COMPACT_ATOMS: atom_id res chain seq x y z
N MET A 1 16.28 5.40 10.56
CA MET A 1 15.55 5.24 11.85
C MET A 1 15.33 3.76 12.08
N ALA A 2 15.56 3.26 13.30
CA ALA A 2 15.28 1.87 13.67
C ALA A 2 14.01 1.83 14.53
N ILE A 3 13.14 0.85 14.27
CA ILE A 3 11.93 0.61 15.05
C ILE A 3 11.87 -0.87 15.45
N SER A 4 11.42 -1.14 16.67
CA SER A 4 11.16 -2.50 17.13
C SER A 4 9.70 -2.85 16.86
N LEU A 5 9.46 -3.95 16.16
CA LEU A 5 8.12 -4.46 15.86
C LEU A 5 7.86 -5.69 16.71
N ASN A 6 6.81 -5.66 17.52
CA ASN A 6 6.32 -6.85 18.21
C ASN A 6 5.24 -7.51 17.35
N LEU A 7 5.56 -8.65 16.76
CA LEU A 7 4.65 -9.38 15.85
C LEU A 7 4.02 -10.56 16.59
N PRO A 8 2.76 -10.91 16.31
CA PRO A 8 2.21 -12.19 16.73
C PRO A 8 3.06 -13.34 16.16
N PRO A 9 3.22 -14.46 16.88
CA PRO A 9 4.10 -15.56 16.45
C PRO A 9 3.82 -16.08 15.04
N GLU A 10 2.55 -16.09 14.61
CA GLU A 10 2.19 -16.49 13.25
C GLU A 10 2.64 -15.50 12.17
N ALA A 11 2.56 -14.20 12.46
CA ALA A 11 2.99 -13.16 11.52
C ALA A 11 4.51 -13.16 11.36
N GLU A 12 5.23 -13.38 12.46
CA GLU A 12 6.69 -13.54 12.45
C GLU A 12 7.11 -14.74 11.59
N ARG A 13 6.49 -15.91 11.80
CA ARG A 13 6.75 -17.13 11.00
C ARG A 13 6.51 -16.89 9.51
N ARG A 14 5.35 -16.30 9.15
CA ARG A 14 5.02 -15.99 7.75
C ARG A 14 6.04 -15.03 7.13
N LEU A 15 6.45 -13.99 7.85
CA LEU A 15 7.45 -13.03 7.36
C LEU A 15 8.81 -13.72 7.13
N ALA A 16 9.22 -14.60 8.04
CA ALA A 16 10.47 -15.37 7.91
C ALA A 16 10.44 -16.35 6.73
N GLU A 17 9.32 -17.03 6.51
CA GLU A 17 9.14 -17.92 5.35
C GLU A 17 9.23 -17.15 4.03
N VAL A 18 8.58 -15.99 3.94
CA VAL A 18 8.63 -15.15 2.74
C VAL A 18 10.05 -14.61 2.51
N ALA A 19 10.73 -14.15 3.55
CA ALA A 19 12.11 -13.68 3.46
C ALA A 19 13.04 -14.77 2.95
N LYS A 20 12.91 -16.00 3.50
CA LYS A 20 13.67 -17.17 3.07
C LYS A 20 13.39 -17.53 1.60
N ARG A 21 12.11 -17.53 1.19
CA ARG A 21 11.72 -17.85 -0.19
C ARG A 21 12.28 -16.84 -1.19
N LEU A 22 12.33 -15.57 -0.82
CA LEU A 22 12.85 -14.49 -1.65
C LEU A 22 14.36 -14.31 -1.52
N ASN A 23 15.02 -15.09 -0.65
CA ASN A 23 16.45 -14.98 -0.33
C ASN A 23 16.88 -13.55 0.03
N VAL A 24 16.07 -12.88 0.87
CA VAL A 24 16.34 -11.53 1.37
C VAL A 24 16.37 -11.52 2.90
N PRO A 25 17.11 -10.58 3.52
CA PRO A 25 17.05 -10.40 4.97
C PRO A 25 15.63 -10.03 5.43
N LEU A 26 15.24 -10.55 6.60
CA LEU A 26 13.92 -10.28 7.20
C LEU A 26 13.65 -8.78 7.37
N ASN A 27 14.66 -8.04 7.82
CA ASN A 27 14.58 -6.60 8.03
C ASN A 27 14.38 -5.83 6.72
N ASP A 28 14.99 -6.30 5.62
CA ASP A 28 14.86 -5.66 4.31
C ASP A 28 13.48 -5.89 3.72
N LEU A 29 12.93 -7.10 3.91
CA LEU A 29 11.55 -7.40 3.54
C LEU A 29 10.55 -6.55 4.34
N ALA A 30 10.74 -6.45 5.66
CA ALA A 30 9.90 -5.63 6.52
C ALA A 30 9.96 -4.14 6.11
N ALA A 31 11.16 -3.62 5.86
CA ALA A 31 11.35 -2.25 5.40
C ALA A 31 10.72 -2.01 4.02
N ALA A 32 10.80 -2.99 3.10
CA ALA A 32 10.16 -2.91 1.79
C ALA A 32 8.63 -2.87 1.92
N ALA A 33 8.04 -3.71 2.77
CA ALA A 33 6.60 -3.72 3.02
C ALA A 33 6.11 -2.40 3.63
N VAL A 34 6.85 -1.83 4.59
CA VAL A 34 6.54 -0.52 5.17
C VAL A 34 6.65 0.59 4.12
N ARG A 35 7.71 0.57 3.30
CA ARG A 35 7.85 1.54 2.20
C ARG A 35 6.69 1.44 1.22
N ASP A 36 6.30 0.25 0.81
CA ASP A 36 5.19 0.04 -0.14
C ASP A 36 3.86 0.53 0.45
N LEU A 37 3.60 0.23 1.73
CA LEU A 37 2.42 0.70 2.46
C LEU A 37 2.37 2.23 2.55
N VAL A 38 3.49 2.87 2.89
CA VAL A 38 3.55 4.33 3.06
C VAL A 38 3.63 5.06 1.70
N ALA A 39 4.20 4.43 0.68
CA ALA A 39 4.31 4.99 -0.66
C ALA A 39 3.01 4.95 -1.45
N GLN A 40 1.97 4.24 -1.00
CA GLN A 40 0.67 4.18 -1.68
C GLN A 40 0.08 5.59 -1.87
N PRO A 41 0.00 6.10 -3.12
CA PRO A 41 -0.74 7.32 -3.45
C PRO A 41 -2.25 7.04 -3.62
N ALA A 42 -2.70 5.82 -3.31
CA ALA A 42 -3.91 5.23 -3.87
C ALA A 42 -5.19 5.89 -3.35
N GLN A 43 -5.23 6.33 -2.08
CA GLN A 43 -6.41 7.02 -1.57
C GLN A 43 -6.62 8.39 -2.23
N ASP A 44 -5.55 9.14 -2.47
CA ASP A 44 -5.65 10.46 -3.10
C ASP A 44 -5.92 10.33 -4.60
N PHE A 45 -5.26 9.41 -5.29
CA PHE A 45 -5.47 9.21 -6.72
C PHE A 45 -6.89 8.70 -7.03
N GLU A 46 -7.39 7.71 -6.29
CA GLU A 46 -8.72 7.16 -6.52
C GLU A 46 -9.82 8.18 -6.17
N ALA A 47 -9.63 8.96 -5.10
CA ALA A 47 -10.55 10.05 -4.73
C ALA A 47 -10.56 11.16 -5.81
N VAL A 48 -9.40 11.55 -6.33
CA VAL A 48 -9.30 12.55 -7.41
C VAL A 48 -9.90 12.01 -8.72
N ALA A 49 -9.64 10.76 -9.07
CA ALA A 49 -10.21 10.12 -10.26
C ALA A 49 -11.74 10.08 -10.19
N LYS A 50 -12.33 9.68 -9.05
CA LYS A 50 -13.79 9.72 -8.82
C LYS A 50 -14.35 11.13 -8.99
N ARG A 51 -13.71 12.13 -8.37
CA ARG A 51 -14.13 13.53 -8.48
C ARG A 51 -14.11 14.06 -9.93
N VAL A 52 -13.10 13.69 -10.71
CA VAL A 52 -12.98 14.09 -12.13
C VAL A 52 -14.08 13.42 -12.97
N LEU A 53 -14.35 12.14 -12.76
CA LEU A 53 -15.40 11.42 -13.48
C LEU A 53 -16.80 11.96 -13.16
N GLU A 54 -17.08 12.26 -11.88
CA GLU A 54 -18.36 12.85 -11.46
C GLU A 54 -18.57 14.24 -12.08
N LYS A 55 -17.55 15.10 -12.05
CA LYS A 55 -17.62 16.44 -12.63
C LYS A 55 -17.85 16.40 -14.14
N ASN A 56 -17.21 15.46 -14.85
CA ASN A 56 -17.45 15.26 -16.29
C ASN A 56 -18.87 14.75 -16.56
N ARG A 57 -19.36 13.78 -15.76
CA ARG A 57 -20.74 13.28 -15.91
C ARG A 57 -21.78 14.38 -15.70
N GLU A 58 -21.53 15.28 -14.77
CA GLU A 58 -22.38 16.44 -14.52
C GLU A 58 -22.33 17.46 -15.67
N LEU A 59 -21.15 17.72 -16.23
CA LEU A 59 -20.98 18.56 -17.43
C LEU A 59 -21.78 18.00 -18.62
N TYR A 60 -21.63 16.70 -18.92
CA TYR A 60 -22.37 16.06 -19.99
C TYR A 60 -23.90 16.10 -19.79
N ARG A 61 -24.38 16.00 -18.54
CA ARG A 61 -25.82 16.16 -18.23
C ARG A 61 -26.36 17.56 -18.50
N ARG A 62 -25.54 18.59 -18.35
CA ARG A 62 -25.97 19.99 -18.54
C ARG A 62 -25.96 20.41 -20.02
N LEU A 63 -25.33 19.60 -20.88
CA LEU A 63 -25.18 19.85 -22.31
C LEU A 63 -26.21 19.07 -23.16
N ALA A 64 -27.03 18.22 -22.55
CA ALA A 64 -28.14 17.49 -23.17
C ALA A 64 -29.48 18.05 -22.69
#